data_AF-A0A849E713-F1
#
_entry.id   AF-A0A849E713-F1
#
_cell.length_a   1.000
_cell.length_b   1.000
_cell.length_c   1.000
_cell.angle_alpha   90.00
_cell.angle_beta   90.00
_cell.angle_gamma   90.00
#
_symmetry.space_group_name_H-M   'P 1'
#
loop_
_entity.id
_entity.type
_entity.pdbx_description
1 polymer ?
#
loop_
_entity_poly.entity_id
_entity_poly.type
_entity_poly.pdbx_seq_one_letter_code
_entity_poly.pdbx_strand_id
1 'polypeptide(L)'
;SNSDKAVHLSHNPLGALMVYNIWLTVLALGVTGYMMGMIRFFGVDWVEEAHEIIFIWLLVSIALHVGGVTFDTWRSGVPLVRAMIDGRKRVPENRTIK
;
A
#
# COMPACT_ATOMS: atom_id res chain seq x y z
N SER A 1 -25.14 11.75 9.06
CA SER A 1 -23.97 11.33 9.84
C SER A 1 -23.53 9.95 9.36
N ASN A 2 -22.55 9.87 8.45
CA ASN A 2 -22.08 8.58 7.90
C ASN A 2 -20.54 8.48 7.92
N SER A 3 -19.89 9.24 8.82
CA SER A 3 -18.43 9.27 8.95
C SER A 3 -17.90 8.30 10.01
N ASP A 4 -18.76 7.68 10.80
CA ASP A 4 -18.31 6.90 11.97
C ASP A 4 -17.87 5.47 11.61
N LYS A 5 -18.31 4.93 10.46
CA LYS A 5 -17.97 3.54 10.07
C LYS A 5 -16.56 3.39 9.47
N ALA A 6 -15.98 4.47 8.94
CA ALA A 6 -14.59 4.47 8.47
C ALA A 6 -13.58 4.32 9.63
N VAL A 7 -13.96 4.80 10.82
CA VAL A 7 -13.10 4.77 12.03
C VAL A 7 -12.99 3.36 12.62
N HIS A 8 -14.03 2.51 12.48
CA HIS A 8 -14.03 1.15 13.04
C HIS A 8 -13.29 0.10 12.21
N LEU A 9 -12.98 0.37 10.93
CA LEU A 9 -12.04 -0.44 10.14
C LEU A 9 -10.57 -0.05 10.38
N SER A 10 -10.30 1.01 11.16
CA SER A 10 -8.94 1.49 11.46
C SER A 10 -8.16 0.63 12.47
N HIS A 11 -8.61 -0.60 12.75
CA HIS A 11 -7.92 -1.50 13.68
C HIS A 11 -6.69 -2.22 13.09
N ASN A 12 -6.39 -2.04 11.79
CA ASN A 12 -5.05 -2.24 11.25
C ASN A 12 -4.49 -0.90 10.72
N PRO A 13 -4.24 0.09 11.61
CA PRO A 13 -3.74 1.41 11.21
C PRO A 13 -2.38 1.30 10.53
N LEU A 14 -1.65 0.22 10.82
CA LEU A 14 -0.38 -0.12 10.22
C LEU A 14 -0.52 -0.39 8.71
N GLY A 15 -1.52 -1.17 8.31
CA GLY A 15 -1.76 -1.48 6.89
C GLY A 15 -2.08 -0.24 6.05
N ALA A 16 -2.96 0.64 6.55
CA ALA A 16 -3.34 1.87 5.84
C ALA A 16 -2.14 2.83 5.69
N LEU A 17 -1.36 3.03 6.74
CA LEU A 17 -0.16 3.88 6.71
C LEU A 17 0.88 3.37 5.71
N MET A 18 1.04 2.05 5.58
CA MET A 18 1.98 1.47 4.62
C MET A 18 1.56 1.67 3.16
N VAL A 19 0.27 1.59 2.85
CA VAL A 19 -0.23 1.88 1.50
C VAL A 19 0.09 3.32 1.12
N TYR A 20 -0.12 4.29 2.03
CA TYR A 20 0.26 5.68 1.80
C TYR A 20 1.79 5.85 1.62
N ASN A 21 2.61 5.13 2.39
CA ASN A 21 4.07 5.16 2.24
C ASN A 21 4.52 4.66 0.86
N ILE A 22 3.93 3.58 0.35
CA ILE A 22 4.23 3.06 -1.00
C ILE A 22 3.81 4.07 -2.08
N TRP A 23 2.61 4.64 -1.98
CA TRP A 23 2.16 5.66 -2.95
C TRP A 23 3.07 6.88 -2.97
N LEU A 24 3.47 7.38 -1.79
CA LEU A 24 4.38 8.53 -1.69
C LEU A 24 5.75 8.22 -2.30
N THR A 25 6.31 7.04 -2.03
CA THR A 25 7.63 6.63 -2.56
C THR A 25 7.62 6.42 -4.06
N VAL A 26 6.55 5.83 -4.61
CA VAL A 26 6.36 5.71 -6.07
C VAL A 26 6.25 7.08 -6.74
N LEU A 27 5.49 8.01 -6.15
CA LEU A 27 5.42 9.38 -6.65
C LEU A 27 6.79 10.07 -6.63
N ALA A 28 7.55 9.91 -5.54
CA ALA A 28 8.88 10.48 -5.42
C ALA A 28 9.87 9.90 -6.46
N LEU A 29 9.84 8.59 -6.70
CA LEU A 29 10.60 7.94 -7.78
C LEU A 29 10.21 8.45 -9.16
N GLY A 30 8.92 8.67 -9.40
CA GLY A 30 8.42 9.23 -10.66
C GLY A 30 8.94 10.65 -10.88
N VAL A 31 8.96 11.49 -9.83
CA VAL A 31 9.49 12.85 -9.88
C VAL A 31 11.00 12.84 -10.16
N THR A 32 11.79 12.07 -9.41
CA THR A 32 13.25 12.01 -9.62
C THR A 32 13.61 11.39 -10.97
N GLY A 33 12.89 10.36 -11.41
CA GLY A 33 13.05 9.77 -12.74
C GLY A 33 12.71 10.75 -13.88
N TYR A 34 11.62 11.51 -13.73
CA TYR A 34 11.27 12.58 -14.68
C TYR A 34 12.33 13.68 -14.69
N MET A 35 12.89 14.04 -13.53
CA MET A 35 13.97 15.01 -13.42
C MET A 35 15.25 14.55 -14.11
N MET A 36 15.66 13.28 -13.97
CA MET A 36 16.82 12.74 -14.69
C MET A 36 16.64 12.81 -16.22
N GLY A 37 15.40 12.72 -16.73
CA GLY A 37 15.09 12.87 -18.15
C GLY A 37 15.09 14.32 -18.66
N MET A 38 15.06 15.32 -17.78
CA MET A 38 15.07 16.73 -18.18
C MET A 38 16.50 17.21 -18.46
N ILE A 39 16.68 17.90 -19.59
CA ILE A 39 17.95 18.52 -20.01
C ILE A 39 18.54 19.45 -18.92
N ARG A 40 17.70 20.02 -18.05
CA ARG A 40 18.11 20.90 -16.94
C ARG A 40 18.81 20.18 -15.78
N PHE A 41 18.56 18.89 -15.61
CA PHE A 41 19.08 18.07 -14.51
C PHE A 41 19.85 16.82 -15.02
N PHE A 42 20.11 16.77 -16.32
CA PHE A 42 20.82 15.67 -16.97
C PHE A 42 22.29 15.64 -16.50
N GLY A 43 22.68 14.56 -15.82
CA GLY A 43 24.03 14.41 -15.26
C GLY A 43 24.27 15.14 -13.93
N VAL A 44 23.22 15.40 -13.15
CA VAL A 44 23.34 16.02 -11.83
C VAL A 44 23.33 14.94 -10.75
N ASP A 45 24.48 14.75 -10.09
CA ASP A 45 24.73 13.66 -9.13
C ASP A 45 23.67 13.54 -8.02
N TRP A 46 23.18 14.68 -7.48
CA TRP A 46 22.21 14.64 -6.38
C TRP A 46 20.86 14.04 -6.80
N VAL A 47 20.48 14.13 -8.08
CA VAL A 47 19.20 13.56 -8.57
C VAL A 47 19.31 12.05 -8.71
N GLU A 48 20.45 11.57 -9.19
CA GLU A 48 20.76 10.13 -9.31
C GLU A 48 20.82 9.49 -7.92
N GLU A 49 21.56 10.08 -6.99
CA GLU A 49 21.67 9.60 -5.61
C GLU A 49 20.30 9.61 -4.91
N ALA A 50 19.50 10.68 -5.09
CA ALA A 50 18.14 10.72 -4.56
C ALA A 50 17.26 9.61 -5.16
N HIS A 51 17.34 9.35 -6.46
CA HIS A 51 16.58 8.29 -7.10
C HIS A 51 16.97 6.91 -6.57
N GLU A 52 18.28 6.63 -6.44
CA GLU A 52 18.80 5.37 -5.89
C GLU A 52 18.34 5.16 -4.44
N ILE A 53 18.47 6.18 -3.58
CA ILE A 53 18.03 6.10 -2.18
C ILE A 53 16.53 5.81 -2.10
N ILE A 54 15.70 6.51 -2.88
CA ILE A 54 14.25 6.28 -2.88
C ILE A 54 13.94 4.88 -3.42
N PHE A 55 14.69 4.38 -4.39
CA PHE A 55 14.51 3.03 -4.93
C PHE A 55 14.81 1.96 -3.87
N ILE A 56 15.93 2.07 -3.15
CA ILE A 56 16.26 1.17 -2.03
C ILE A 56 15.18 1.24 -0.95
N TRP A 57 14.72 2.46 -0.61
CA TRP A 57 13.66 2.66 0.37
C TRP A 57 12.33 2.04 -0.07
N LEU A 58 11.98 2.14 -1.35
CA LEU A 58 10.79 1.50 -1.91
C LEU A 58 10.89 -0.03 -1.74
N LEU A 59 12.04 -0.64 -2.04
CA LEU A 59 12.23 -2.09 -1.88
C LEU A 59 12.05 -2.52 -0.42
N VAL A 60 12.63 -1.78 0.53
CA VAL A 60 12.45 -2.02 1.98
C VAL A 60 10.99 -1.87 2.37
N SER A 61 10.31 -0.84 1.88
CA SER A 61 8.89 -0.59 2.13
C SER A 61 8.00 -1.71 1.60
N ILE A 62 8.28 -2.22 0.40
CA ILE A 62 7.58 -3.38 -0.19
C ILE A 62 7.82 -4.63 0.65
N ALA A 63 9.06 -4.92 1.04
CA ALA A 63 9.39 -6.07 1.87
C ALA A 63 8.66 -6.02 3.21
N LEU A 64 8.67 -4.85 3.88
CA LEU A 64 7.90 -4.62 5.08
C LEU A 64 6.40 -4.79 4.83
N HIS A 65 5.87 -4.33 3.70
CA HIS A 65 4.44 -4.37 3.40
C HIS A 65 3.97 -5.82 3.22
N VAL A 66 4.68 -6.59 2.41
CA VAL A 66 4.41 -8.02 2.22
C VAL A 66 4.56 -8.77 3.54
N GLY A 67 5.60 -8.45 4.32
CA GLY A 67 5.78 -8.99 5.67
C GLY A 67 4.61 -8.66 6.60
N GLY A 68 4.14 -7.41 6.60
CA GLY A 68 3.00 -6.93 7.38
C GLY A 68 1.69 -7.59 6.98
N VAL A 69 1.41 -7.71 5.67
CA VAL A 69 0.22 -8.41 5.15
C VAL A 69 0.27 -9.90 5.47
N THR A 70 1.44 -10.53 5.36
CA THR A 70 1.63 -11.95 5.69
C THR A 70 1.46 -12.19 7.20
N PHE A 71 2.03 -11.31 8.02
CA PHE A 71 1.87 -11.35 9.47
C PHE A 71 0.41 -11.13 9.89
N ASP A 72 -0.28 -10.15 9.30
CA ASP A 72 -1.70 -9.88 9.57
C ASP A 72 -2.59 -11.06 9.13
N THR A 73 -2.27 -11.68 7.99
CA THR A 73 -2.93 -12.89 7.49
C THR A 73 -2.73 -14.08 8.45
N TRP A 74 -1.51 -14.25 8.97
CA TRP A 74 -1.19 -15.31 9.93
C TRP A 74 -1.83 -15.07 11.30
N ARG A 75 -1.79 -13.82 11.79
CA ARG A 75 -2.35 -13.39 13.09
C ARG A 75 -3.87 -13.49 13.11
N SER A 76 -4.53 -13.09 12.03
CA SER A 76 -6.00 -13.01 11.95
C SER A 76 -6.66 -14.35 11.60
N GLY A 77 -5.91 -15.34 11.12
CA GLY A 77 -6.41 -16.69 10.81
C GLY A 77 -7.43 -16.76 9.66
N VAL A 78 -7.79 -15.62 9.07
CA VAL A 78 -8.64 -15.50 7.90
C VAL A 78 -7.75 -15.02 6.76
N PRO A 79 -7.62 -15.78 5.65
CA PRO A 79 -6.82 -15.37 4.52
C PRO A 79 -7.46 -14.14 3.86
N LEU A 80 -6.98 -12.95 4.24
CA LEU A 80 -7.37 -11.65 3.65
C LEU A 80 -7.14 -11.64 2.13
N VAL A 81 -6.05 -12.31 1.68
CA VAL A 81 -5.75 -12.57 0.27
C VAL A 81 -6.89 -13.31 -0.42
N ARG A 82 -7.49 -14.30 0.25
CA ARG A 82 -8.65 -15.01 -0.26
C ARG A 82 -9.89 -14.12 -0.27
N ALA A 83 -10.06 -13.18 0.66
CA ALA A 83 -11.18 -12.22 0.60
C ALA A 83 -11.06 -11.21 -0.57
N MET A 84 -9.84 -10.84 -0.97
CA MET A 84 -9.59 -10.03 -2.18
C MET A 84 -9.81 -10.83 -3.47
N ILE A 85 -9.50 -12.13 -3.48
CA ILE A 85 -9.67 -13.00 -4.67
C ILE A 85 -11.09 -13.55 -4.80
N ASP A 86 -11.75 -13.93 -3.70
CA ASP A 86 -13.06 -14.60 -3.75
C ASP A 86 -14.19 -13.61 -4.06
N GLY A 87 -14.03 -12.29 -3.84
CA GLY A 87 -15.08 -11.27 -4.09
C GLY A 87 -16.42 -11.52 -3.39
N ARG A 88 -16.54 -12.62 -2.64
CA ARG A 88 -17.77 -13.13 -2.06
C ARG A 88 -17.75 -12.81 -0.58
N LYS A 89 -18.42 -11.70 -0.25
CA LYS A 89 -19.29 -11.73 0.92
C LYS A 89 -20.17 -12.98 0.77
N ARG A 90 -19.96 -14.00 1.60
CA ARG A 90 -21.03 -14.94 1.92
C ARG A 90 -22.13 -14.10 2.58
N VAL A 91 -23.02 -13.54 1.77
CA VAL A 91 -24.35 -13.16 2.24
C VAL A 91 -24.96 -14.48 2.71
N PRO A 92 -25.38 -14.60 3.98
CA PRO A 92 -26.17 -15.73 4.42
C PRO A 92 -27.41 -15.78 3.53
N GLU A 93 -27.43 -16.74 2.62
CA GLU A 93 -28.60 -17.15 1.86
C GLU A 93 -29.59 -17.72 2.88
N ASN A 94 -30.50 -16.86 3.36
CA ASN A 94 -31.87 -17.19 3.73
C ASN A 94 -32.45 -16.06 4.61
N ARG A 95 -32.92 -14.99 3.97
CA ARG A 95 -33.98 -14.17 4.56
C ARG A 95 -35.20 -14.25 3.66
N THR A 96 -36.03 -15.26 3.90
CA THR A 96 -37.42 -15.27 3.47
C THR A 96 -38.09 -14.00 3.98
N ILE A 97 -38.46 -13.11 3.06
CA ILE A 97 -39.41 -12.03 3.36
C ILE A 97 -40.80 -12.66 3.36
N LYS A 98 -41.39 -12.78 4.55
CA LYS A 98 -42.84 -12.88 4.73
C LYS A 98 -43.33 -11.53 5.23
#